data_AF-A0A519SCB4-F1
#
_entry.id   AF-A0A519SCB4-F1
#
_cell.length_a   1.000
_cell.length_b   1.000
_cell.length_c   1.000
_cell.angle_alpha   90.00
_cell.angle_beta   90.00
_cell.angle_gamma   90.00
#
_symmetry.space_group_name_H-M   'P 1'
#
loop_
_entity.id
_entity.type
_entity.pdbx_description
1 polymer ?
#
loop_
_entity_poly.entity_id
_entity_poly.type
_entity_poly.pdbx_seq_one_letter_code
_entity_poly.pdbx_strand_id
1 'polypeptide(L)'
;ADAALLDWLRATHGPEARLVHHTTALLAGLLHQQGPKAAARQLSLHLAGSELTLLVLGAQVEFCNVFAVSTPEDVVYYTILAMQELGLSPDQDAVTVWGELTSDSGTFALLATYVRHLRFGNRPFGLHYSYRLNELAENRYFDLFSLAFCD
;
A
#
# COMPACT_ATOMS: atom_id res chain seq x y z
N ALA A 1 6.48 -19.94 -0.31
CA ALA A 1 7.88 -19.47 -0.38
C ALA A 1 8.77 -20.67 -0.70
N ASP A 2 9.87 -20.44 -1.42
CA ASP A 2 10.88 -21.46 -1.70
C ASP A 2 11.51 -21.95 -0.38
N ALA A 3 11.62 -23.27 -0.20
CA ALA A 3 12.23 -23.87 0.99
C ALA A 3 13.69 -23.44 1.13
N ALA A 4 14.42 -23.32 0.01
CA ALA A 4 15.81 -22.89 0.01
C ALA A 4 15.99 -21.47 0.55
N LEU A 5 15.04 -20.57 0.25
CA LEU A 5 15.04 -19.20 0.75
C LEU A 5 14.83 -19.16 2.27
N LEU A 6 13.90 -19.95 2.79
CA LEU A 6 13.65 -20.02 4.24
C LEU A 6 14.83 -20.61 5.00
N ASP A 7 15.47 -21.63 4.46
CA ASP A 7 16.66 -22.22 5.05
C ASP A 7 17.83 -21.24 5.06
N TRP A 8 18.06 -20.53 3.95
CA TRP A 8 19.06 -19.46 3.88
C TRP A 8 18.80 -18.34 4.90
N LEU A 9 17.54 -17.89 5.02
CA LEU A 9 17.14 -16.82 5.94
C LEU A 9 17.47 -17.20 7.39
N ARG A 10 17.09 -18.41 7.79
CA ARG A 10 17.32 -18.91 9.16
C ARG A 10 18.80 -19.14 9.44
N ALA A 11 19.55 -19.65 8.46
CA ALA A 11 20.99 -19.84 8.61
C ALA A 11 21.74 -18.51 8.76
N THR A 12 21.28 -17.46 8.06
CA THR A 12 21.95 -16.15 8.03
C THR A 12 21.56 -15.25 9.20
N HIS A 13 20.27 -15.23 9.55
CA HIS A 13 19.70 -14.27 10.51
C HIS A 13 19.22 -14.92 11.82
N GLY A 14 19.37 -16.23 11.96
CA GLY A 14 18.99 -16.99 13.15
C GLY A 14 17.58 -17.57 13.09
N PRO A 15 17.21 -18.41 14.07
CA PRO A 15 15.96 -19.17 14.06
C PRO A 15 14.71 -18.30 14.20
N GLU A 16 14.84 -17.11 14.79
CA GLU A 16 13.75 -16.14 14.96
C GLU A 16 13.43 -15.35 13.67
N ALA A 17 14.21 -15.54 12.59
CA ALA A 17 13.97 -14.83 11.33
C ALA A 17 12.65 -15.28 10.70
N ARG A 18 11.81 -14.31 10.35
CA ARG A 18 10.48 -14.55 9.78
C ARG A 18 10.39 -13.97 8.38
N LEU A 19 9.80 -14.74 7.48
CA LEU A 19 9.39 -14.24 6.18
C LEU A 19 7.96 -13.73 6.30
N VAL A 20 7.76 -12.45 6.01
CA VAL A 20 6.44 -11.83 5.96
C VAL A 20 6.12 -11.44 4.53
N HIS A 21 4.87 -11.66 4.13
CA HIS A 21 4.39 -11.18 2.83
C HIS A 21 4.26 -9.65 2.89
N HIS A 22 4.63 -8.92 1.83
CA HIS A 22 4.63 -7.45 1.84
C HIS A 22 3.26 -6.86 2.19
N THR A 23 2.18 -7.49 1.72
CA THR A 23 0.80 -7.06 2.06
C THR A 23 0.50 -7.17 3.56
N THR A 24 1.20 -8.02 4.30
CA THR A 24 1.03 -8.13 5.76
C THR A 24 1.49 -6.85 6.44
N ALA A 25 2.68 -6.36 6.08
CA ALA A 25 3.23 -5.13 6.63
C ALA A 25 2.41 -3.91 6.20
N LEU A 26 2.04 -3.84 4.92
CA LEU A 26 1.15 -2.79 4.41
C LEU A 26 -0.17 -2.75 5.18
N LEU A 27 -0.84 -3.90 5.32
CA LEU A 27 -2.12 -4.00 6.04
C LEU A 27 -1.98 -3.64 7.51
N ALA A 28 -0.94 -4.12 8.21
CA ALA A 28 -0.70 -3.79 9.60
C ALA A 28 -0.52 -2.28 9.81
N GLY A 29 0.26 -1.63 8.93
CA GLY A 29 0.43 -0.18 8.94
C GLY A 29 -0.85 0.59 8.69
N LEU A 30 -1.66 0.17 7.71
CA LEU A 30 -2.94 0.82 7.40
C LEU A 30 -3.96 0.65 8.54
N LEU A 31 -4.04 -0.53 9.15
CA LEU A 31 -4.89 -0.78 10.32
C LEU A 31 -4.46 0.07 11.52
N HIS A 32 -3.14 0.21 11.74
CA HIS A 32 -2.59 1.11 12.74
C HIS A 32 -3.01 2.56 12.47
N GLN A 33 -2.90 3.01 11.21
CA GLN A 33 -3.24 4.38 10.81
C GLN A 33 -4.74 4.71 10.86
N GLN A 34 -5.59 3.72 10.58
CA GLN A 34 -7.04 3.88 10.52
C GLN A 34 -7.64 4.28 11.87
N GLY A 35 -7.06 3.77 12.97
CA GLY A 35 -7.49 4.04 14.34
C GLY A 35 -8.91 3.52 14.65
N PRO A 36 -9.36 3.63 15.93
CA PRO A 36 -10.60 3.00 16.39
C PRO A 36 -11.91 3.67 15.90
N LYS A 37 -11.84 4.72 15.06
CA LYS A 37 -12.99 5.57 14.68
C LYS A 37 -13.25 5.70 13.18
N ALA A 38 -12.57 4.93 12.33
CA ALA A 38 -12.80 5.04 10.89
C ALA A 38 -14.17 4.46 10.49
N ALA A 39 -15.13 5.35 10.29
CA ALA A 39 -16.48 4.99 9.85
C ALA A 39 -16.62 4.89 8.31
N ALA A 40 -15.66 5.42 7.56
CA ALA A 40 -15.68 5.44 6.10
C ALA A 40 -14.68 4.45 5.51
N ARG A 41 -15.06 3.85 4.37
CA ARG A 41 -14.20 2.95 3.60
C ARG A 41 -12.98 3.72 3.09
N GLN A 42 -11.81 3.11 3.18
CA GLN A 42 -10.55 3.68 2.74
C GLN A 42 -9.96 2.81 1.64
N LEU A 43 -9.93 3.33 0.42
CA LEU A 43 -9.25 2.69 -0.70
C LEU A 43 -7.79 3.16 -0.76
N SER A 44 -6.90 2.18 -0.77
CA SER A 44 -5.45 2.34 -0.72
C SER A 44 -4.80 1.66 -1.92
N LEU A 45 -3.91 2.39 -2.60
CA LEU A 45 -3.05 1.88 -3.66
C LEU A 45 -1.62 1.83 -3.14
N HIS A 46 -0.93 0.71 -3.32
CA HIS A 46 0.52 0.64 -3.11
C HIS A 46 1.16 0.06 -4.37
N LEU A 47 2.02 0.86 -5.01
CA LEU A 47 2.75 0.45 -6.21
C LEU A 47 4.20 0.15 -5.82
N ALA A 48 4.69 -1.05 -6.11
CA ALA A 48 6.09 -1.42 -5.93
C ALA A 48 6.58 -2.20 -7.16
N GLY A 49 7.47 -1.61 -7.95
CA GLY A 49 7.87 -2.19 -9.24
C GLY A 49 6.67 -2.43 -10.16
N SER A 50 6.48 -3.68 -10.57
CA SER A 50 5.38 -4.14 -11.44
C SER A 50 4.19 -4.72 -10.65
N GLU A 51 4.09 -4.46 -9.35
CA GLU A 51 3.00 -4.95 -8.51
C GLU A 51 2.18 -3.79 -7.95
N LEU A 52 0.88 -3.82 -8.22
CA LEU A 52 -0.11 -2.93 -7.64
C LEU A 52 -0.90 -3.69 -6.57
N THR A 53 -0.76 -3.29 -5.33
CA THR A 53 -1.61 -3.76 -4.23
C THR A 53 -2.77 -2.82 -4.06
N LEU A 54 -3.99 -3.34 -4.15
CA LEU A 54 -5.24 -2.64 -3.88
C LEU A 54 -5.83 -3.15 -2.58
N LEU A 55 -6.16 -2.23 -1.68
CA LEU A 55 -6.66 -2.57 -0.35
C LEU A 55 -7.80 -1.65 0.04
N VAL A 56 -8.93 -2.22 0.48
CA VAL A 56 -10.10 -1.49 0.98
C VAL A 56 -10.37 -1.88 2.43
N LEU A 57 -10.28 -0.89 3.31
CA LEU A 57 -10.59 -1.02 4.73
C LEU A 57 -11.89 -0.31 5.07
N GLY A 58 -12.84 -1.04 5.63
CA GLY A 58 -14.00 -0.49 6.34
C GLY A 58 -13.91 -0.85 7.82
N ALA A 59 -15.00 -1.34 8.40
CA ALA A 59 -14.99 -1.90 9.77
C ALA A 59 -14.09 -3.15 9.89
N GLN A 60 -13.85 -3.81 8.76
CA GLN A 60 -12.94 -4.93 8.59
C GLN A 60 -12.22 -4.78 7.25
N VAL A 61 -11.28 -5.66 6.96
CA VAL A 61 -10.67 -5.76 5.62
C VAL A 61 -11.73 -6.27 4.66
N GLU A 62 -12.07 -5.47 3.65
CA GLU A 62 -13.10 -5.82 2.67
C GLU A 62 -12.49 -6.30 1.35
N PHE A 63 -11.29 -5.80 1.02
CA PHE A 63 -10.56 -6.19 -0.18
C PHE A 63 -9.06 -6.05 0.07
N CYS A 64 -8.29 -7.02 -0.40
CA CYS A 64 -6.83 -6.96 -0.45
C CYS A 64 -6.37 -7.87 -1.58
N ASN A 65 -5.89 -7.30 -2.68
CA ASN A 65 -5.39 -8.08 -3.80
C ASN A 65 -4.16 -7.41 -4.44
N VAL A 66 -3.32 -8.24 -5.06
CA VAL A 66 -2.12 -7.81 -5.77
C VAL A 66 -2.29 -8.12 -7.25
N PHE A 67 -2.03 -7.13 -8.08
CA PHE A 67 -2.12 -7.22 -9.53
C PHE A 67 -0.74 -6.99 -10.14
N ALA A 68 -0.36 -7.86 -11.08
CA ALA A 68 0.79 -7.58 -11.94
C ALA A 68 0.40 -6.48 -12.95
N VAL A 69 1.17 -5.41 -12.99
CA VAL A 69 0.96 -4.24 -13.85
C VAL A 69 2.23 -3.99 -14.67
N SER A 70 2.06 -3.73 -15.96
CA SER A 70 3.18 -3.39 -16.87
C SER A 70 3.05 -2.00 -17.47
N THR A 71 1.84 -1.44 -17.46
CA THR A 71 1.52 -0.14 -18.07
C THR A 71 0.77 0.78 -17.11
N PRO A 72 0.82 2.10 -17.32
CA PRO A 72 -0.05 3.06 -16.61
C PRO A 72 -1.53 2.71 -16.73
N GLU A 73 -1.96 2.20 -17.89
CA GLU A 73 -3.33 1.79 -18.17
C GLU A 73 -3.78 0.62 -17.29
N ASP A 74 -2.89 -0.35 -17.01
CA ASP A 74 -3.21 -1.46 -16.09
C ASP A 74 -3.52 -0.95 -14.68
N VAL A 75 -2.77 0.04 -14.21
CA VAL A 75 -2.96 0.63 -12.87
C VAL A 75 -4.33 1.28 -12.77
N VAL A 76 -4.72 2.05 -13.80
CA VAL A 76 -6.06 2.66 -13.85
C VAL A 76 -7.14 1.60 -13.96
N TYR A 77 -6.97 0.63 -14.85
CA TYR A 77 -7.93 -0.44 -15.08
C TYR A 77 -8.25 -1.20 -13.78
N TYR A 78 -7.24 -1.71 -13.08
CA TYR A 78 -7.47 -2.46 -11.85
C TYR A 78 -8.04 -1.58 -10.73
N THR A 79 -7.62 -0.32 -10.64
CA THR A 79 -8.18 0.62 -9.65
C THR A 79 -9.68 0.83 -9.89
N ILE A 80 -10.08 1.17 -11.11
CA ILE A 80 -11.49 1.41 -11.46
C ILE A 80 -12.32 0.13 -11.34
N LEU A 81 -11.76 -1.01 -11.76
CA LEU A 81 -12.40 -2.32 -11.59
C LEU A 81 -12.71 -2.60 -10.12
N ALA A 82 -11.72 -2.45 -9.22
CA ALA A 82 -11.92 -2.67 -7.79
C ALA A 82 -12.93 -1.68 -7.20
N MET A 83 -12.93 -0.41 -7.64
CA MET A 83 -13.94 0.56 -7.23
C MET A 83 -15.35 0.11 -7.65
N GLN A 84 -15.53 -0.31 -8.90
CA GLN A 84 -16.83 -0.76 -9.42
C GLN A 84 -17.35 -2.00 -8.68
N GLU A 85 -16.53 -3.04 -8.51
CA GLU A 85 -16.90 -4.28 -7.83
C GLU A 85 -17.28 -4.05 -6.36
N LEU A 86 -16.70 -3.03 -5.73
CA LEU A 86 -16.99 -2.66 -4.34
C LEU A 86 -18.06 -1.58 -4.21
N GLY A 87 -18.59 -1.05 -5.31
CA GLY A 87 -19.59 0.03 -5.31
C GLY A 87 -19.04 1.38 -4.83
N LEU A 88 -17.73 1.63 -5.01
CA LEU A 88 -17.08 2.92 -4.76
C LEU A 88 -17.19 3.82 -6.02
N SER A 89 -17.34 5.12 -5.79
CA SER A 89 -17.46 6.15 -6.83
C SER A 89 -16.11 6.81 -7.10
N PRO A 90 -15.58 6.76 -8.34
CA PRO A 90 -14.36 7.49 -8.73
C PRO A 90 -14.46 9.01 -8.54
N ASP A 91 -15.68 9.55 -8.53
CA ASP A 91 -15.92 10.99 -8.38
C ASP A 91 -16.05 11.44 -6.92
N GLN A 92 -16.37 10.53 -5.99
CA GLN A 92 -16.67 10.87 -4.59
C GLN A 92 -15.69 10.25 -3.60
N ASP A 93 -15.28 9.00 -3.82
CA ASP A 93 -14.45 8.27 -2.88
C ASP A 93 -12.97 8.60 -3.05
N ALA A 94 -12.32 8.85 -1.92
CA ALA A 94 -10.91 9.20 -1.90
C ALA A 94 -10.02 7.96 -2.00
N VAL A 95 -8.96 8.08 -2.80
CA VAL A 95 -7.95 7.05 -2.98
C VAL A 95 -6.61 7.57 -2.46
N THR A 96 -6.03 6.83 -1.53
CA THR A 96 -4.73 7.18 -0.95
C THR A 96 -3.64 6.32 -1.58
N VAL A 97 -2.54 6.95 -1.97
CA VAL A 97 -1.45 6.35 -2.75
C VAL A 97 -0.19 6.22 -1.90
N TRP A 98 0.40 5.04 -1.90
CA TRP A 98 1.68 4.69 -1.31
C TRP A 98 2.62 4.01 -2.32
N GLY A 99 3.87 3.88 -1.95
CA GLY A 99 4.89 3.22 -2.77
C GLY A 99 5.52 4.16 -3.78
N GLU A 100 5.80 3.64 -4.97
CA GLU A 100 6.70 4.27 -5.94
C GLU A 100 6.03 5.28 -6.87
N LEU A 101 4.71 5.39 -6.82
CA LEU A 101 3.99 6.37 -7.61
C LEU A 101 4.33 7.79 -7.13
N THR A 102 4.66 8.68 -8.07
CA THR A 102 4.99 10.09 -7.81
C THR A 102 3.99 11.02 -8.50
N SER A 103 3.82 12.23 -7.98
CA SER A 103 2.86 13.21 -8.50
C SER A 103 3.17 13.69 -9.92
N ASP A 104 4.43 13.62 -10.33
CA ASP A 104 4.93 13.99 -11.66
C ASP A 104 4.94 12.80 -12.66
N SER A 105 4.55 11.60 -12.22
CA SER A 105 4.48 10.44 -13.10
C SER A 105 3.28 10.48 -14.04
N GLY A 106 3.47 9.98 -15.27
CA GLY A 106 2.39 9.80 -16.24
C GLY A 106 1.27 8.90 -15.72
N THR A 107 1.61 7.89 -14.92
CA THR A 107 0.64 7.01 -14.26
C THR A 107 -0.24 7.75 -13.27
N PHE A 108 0.32 8.63 -12.44
CA PHE A 108 -0.49 9.43 -11.51
C PHE A 108 -1.38 10.43 -12.26
N ALA A 109 -0.85 11.08 -13.29
CA ALA A 109 -1.61 11.98 -14.14
C ALA A 109 -2.79 11.27 -14.82
N LEU A 110 -2.57 10.06 -15.36
CA LEU A 110 -3.63 9.25 -15.96
C LEU A 110 -4.66 8.79 -14.92
N LEU A 111 -4.23 8.32 -13.75
CA LEU A 111 -5.16 7.93 -12.69
C LEU A 111 -6.04 9.12 -12.25
N ALA A 112 -5.47 10.33 -12.19
CA ALA A 112 -6.16 11.55 -11.83
C ALA A 112 -7.19 12.03 -12.86
N THR A 113 -7.19 11.49 -14.10
CA THR A 113 -8.27 11.77 -15.05
C THR A 113 -9.54 10.97 -14.75
N TYR A 114 -9.44 9.89 -13.96
CA TYR A 114 -10.57 9.00 -13.63
C TYR A 114 -10.98 9.07 -12.17
N VAL A 115 -10.03 9.22 -11.25
CA VAL A 115 -10.29 9.31 -9.81
C VAL A 115 -10.14 10.74 -9.35
N ARG A 116 -11.25 11.35 -8.93
CA ARG A 116 -11.30 12.78 -8.60
C ARG A 116 -10.53 13.14 -7.33
N HIS A 117 -10.49 12.22 -6.37
CA HIS A 117 -9.95 12.45 -5.04
C HIS A 117 -8.73 11.58 -4.75
N LEU A 118 -7.62 11.86 -5.45
CA LEU A 118 -6.32 11.22 -5.19
C LEU A 118 -5.49 12.03 -4.21
N ARG A 119 -4.84 11.33 -3.28
CA ARG A 119 -3.85 11.91 -2.37
C ARG A 119 -2.72 10.92 -2.07
N PHE A 120 -1.55 11.44 -1.73
CA PHE A 120 -0.48 10.62 -1.20
C PHE A 120 -0.66 10.38 0.30
N GLY A 121 -0.32 9.17 0.74
CA GLY A 121 -0.33 8.82 2.15
C GLY A 121 0.93 9.32 2.87
N ASN A 122 0.82 9.48 4.19
CA ASN A 122 1.94 9.84 5.05
C ASN A 122 2.62 8.58 5.60
N ARG A 123 3.82 8.76 6.18
CA ARG A 123 4.52 7.69 6.91
C ARG A 123 3.66 7.18 8.07
N PRO A 124 3.83 5.92 8.50
CA PRO A 124 3.16 5.43 9.70
C PRO A 124 3.45 6.33 10.91
N PHE A 125 2.42 6.66 11.69
CA PHE A 125 2.62 7.43 12.92
C PHE A 125 3.13 6.52 14.04
N GLY A 126 3.59 7.12 15.15
CA GLY A 126 4.04 6.36 16.32
C GLY A 126 5.45 5.76 16.19
N LEU A 127 6.17 6.06 15.10
CA LEU A 127 7.55 5.66 14.88
C LEU A 127 8.50 6.88 14.93
N HIS A 128 9.74 6.64 15.35
CA HIS A 128 10.79 7.65 15.36
C HIS A 128 11.63 7.54 14.08
N TYR A 129 11.63 8.62 13.30
CA TYR A 129 12.39 8.70 12.04
C TYR A 129 13.63 9.56 12.19
N SER A 130 14.73 9.13 11.58
CA SER A 130 15.93 9.96 11.44
C SER A 130 15.66 11.14 10.50
N TYR A 131 16.20 12.31 10.82
CA TYR A 131 16.07 13.52 9.98
C TYR A 131 16.59 13.31 8.54
N ARG A 132 17.50 12.35 8.32
CA ARG A 132 17.99 11.99 6.99
C ARG A 132 16.90 11.44 6.07
N LEU A 133 15.81 10.92 6.64
CA LEU A 133 14.66 10.43 5.87
C LEU A 133 13.73 11.56 5.41
N ASN A 134 13.92 12.80 5.86
CA ASN A 134 13.10 13.94 5.47
C ASN A 134 13.23 14.29 3.98
N GLU A 135 14.33 13.86 3.34
CA GLU A 135 14.55 14.03 1.89
C GLU A 135 13.70 13.07 1.05
N LEU A 136 13.16 12.01 1.66
CA LEU A 136 12.29 11.05 0.98
C LEU A 136 10.84 11.53 1.04
N ALA A 137 10.06 11.24 0.00
CA ALA A 137 8.63 11.45 0.02
C ALA A 137 7.95 10.58 1.09
N GLU A 138 6.89 11.08 1.73
CA GLU A 138 6.27 10.40 2.88
C GLU A 138 5.54 9.11 2.51
N ASN A 139 5.05 9.01 1.28
CA ASN A 139 4.34 7.85 0.77
C ASN A 139 5.27 6.67 0.42
N ARG A 140 6.59 6.92 0.38
CA ARG A 140 7.61 5.90 0.07
C ARG A 140 7.88 5.01 1.28
N TYR A 141 8.17 3.73 1.03
CA TYR A 141 8.61 2.76 2.04
C TYR A 141 7.63 2.56 3.19
N PHE A 142 6.34 2.82 2.97
CA PHE A 142 5.31 2.70 4.00
C PHE A 142 5.23 1.29 4.58
N ASP A 143 5.21 0.28 3.71
CA ASP A 143 5.24 -1.14 4.03
C ASP A 143 6.50 -1.55 4.81
N LEU A 144 7.67 -1.05 4.40
CA LEU A 144 8.93 -1.29 5.12
C LEU A 144 8.88 -0.76 6.56
N PHE A 145 8.41 0.48 6.75
CA PHE A 145 8.28 1.05 8.10
C PHE A 145 7.20 0.35 8.92
N SER A 146 6.17 -0.16 8.25
CA SER A 146 5.04 -0.83 8.90
C SER A 146 5.37 -2.23 9.42
N LEU A 147 6.55 -2.78 9.11
CA LEU A 147 7.08 -3.98 9.76
C LEU A 147 7.11 -3.87 11.28
N ALA A 148 7.22 -2.66 11.83
CA ALA A 148 7.17 -2.40 13.27
C ALA A 148 5.82 -2.76 13.92
N PHE A 149 4.77 -2.97 13.12
CA PHE A 149 3.43 -3.35 13.58
C PHE A 149 3.07 -4.81 13.24
N CYS A 150 4.02 -5.59 12.71
CA CYS A 150 3.87 -7.02 12.50
C CYS A 150 4.30 -7.77 13.76
N ASP A 151 3.41 -8.60 14.31
CA ASP A 151 3.69 -9.44 15.49
C ASP A 151 4.46 -10.75 15.18
#